data_AF-A0A1Y2UUA9-F1
#
_entry.id   AF-A0A1Y2UUA9-F1
#
_cell.length_a   1.000
_cell.length_b   1.000
_cell.length_c   1.000
_cell.angle_alpha   90.00
_cell.angle_beta   90.00
_cell.angle_gamma   90.00
#
_symmetry.space_group_name_H-M   'P 1'
#
loop_
_entity.id
_entity.type
_entity.pdbx_description
1 polymer ?
#
loop_
_entity_poly.entity_id
_entity_poly.type
_entity_poly.pdbx_seq_one_letter_code
_entity_poly.pdbx_strand_id
1 'polypeptide(L)'
;MDPYSAEGELINIHNHFHQGQYQEVIDFDTSALSPENALPARVLVLRARIALGQAEDVIADVQGESEPELVAVGALAEYSLGKIDAAVKTIEELASTAGDNQTVQVVGGTVLQAAGKSEEALALLSQHSGSLDAVALITQIHLQQNRTDLALKEVTAARRWAQDSILVNLAESWVGLRIGGDKYQQAFYVFEELAQAPSTSSIISLVSQAVCELHLGRVEEAQGALEQALQKQPDYAEAIANLLVLTVIIGKDPSELTSSLQKAAPQHPFLVDLKEKSELFDKAAGKYSAKVSA
;
A
#
# COMPACT_ATOMS: atom_id res chain seq x y z
N MET A 1 6.19 4.59 23.58
CA MET A 1 7.42 4.75 22.76
C MET A 1 7.23 3.82 21.58
N ASP A 2 7.44 4.29 20.35
CA ASP A 2 7.26 3.47 19.15
C ASP A 2 8.28 2.30 19.16
N PRO A 3 7.83 1.03 19.19
CA PRO A 3 8.75 -0.11 19.26
C PRO A 3 9.64 -0.23 18.01
N TYR A 4 9.29 0.47 16.93
CA TYR A 4 10.01 0.50 15.66
C TYR A 4 10.96 1.71 15.52
N SER A 5 11.31 2.37 16.61
CA SER A 5 12.28 3.47 16.58
C SER A 5 13.65 3.01 16.06
N ALA A 6 14.47 3.95 15.56
CA ALA A 6 15.77 3.65 14.96
C ALA A 6 16.76 2.92 15.89
N GLU A 7 16.56 3.01 17.21
CA GLU A 7 17.36 2.34 18.23
C GLU A 7 16.71 1.04 18.75
N GLY A 8 15.52 0.69 18.24
CA GLY A 8 14.74 -0.47 18.67
C GLY A 8 15.17 -1.78 18.00
N GLU A 9 14.98 -2.89 18.70
CA GLU A 9 15.33 -4.24 18.22
C GLU A 9 14.53 -4.64 16.96
N LEU A 10 13.39 -4.01 16.71
CA LEU A 10 12.48 -4.33 15.62
C LEU A 10 12.73 -3.54 14.32
N ILE A 11 13.71 -2.63 14.31
CA ILE A 11 13.93 -1.74 13.16
C ILE A 11 14.16 -2.52 11.85
N ASN A 12 14.89 -3.63 11.89
CA ASN A 12 15.22 -4.40 10.70
C ASN A 12 14.01 -5.16 10.14
N ILE A 13 13.28 -5.90 10.99
CA ILE A 13 12.07 -6.62 10.58
C ILE A 13 10.97 -5.65 10.10
N HIS A 14 10.88 -4.47 10.72
CA HIS A 14 9.97 -3.40 10.29
C HIS A 14 10.36 -2.82 8.93
N ASN A 15 11.65 -2.55 8.72
CA ASN A 15 12.18 -2.10 7.43
C ASN A 15 11.91 -3.13 6.32
N HIS A 16 12.14 -4.42 6.56
CA HIS A 16 11.81 -5.49 5.61
C HIS A 16 10.32 -5.46 5.23
N PHE A 17 9.44 -5.30 6.22
CA PHE A 17 8.00 -5.22 5.99
C PHE A 17 7.61 -4.04 5.09
N HIS A 18 8.09 -2.84 5.39
CA HIS A 18 7.75 -1.64 4.62
C HIS A 18 8.44 -1.54 3.25
N GLN A 19 9.53 -2.27 3.05
CA GLN A 19 10.15 -2.45 1.74
C GLN A 19 9.45 -3.53 0.90
N GLY A 20 8.45 -4.24 1.43
CA GLY A 20 7.76 -5.33 0.72
C GLY A 20 8.57 -6.62 0.64
N GLN A 21 9.58 -6.78 1.48
CA GLN A 21 10.39 -8.00 1.59
C GLN A 21 9.72 -8.99 2.57
N TYR A 22 8.47 -9.37 2.27
CA TYR A 22 7.64 -10.14 3.20
C TYR A 22 8.22 -11.50 3.58
N GLN A 23 8.95 -12.15 2.67
CA GLN A 23 9.62 -13.42 2.97
C GLN A 23 10.73 -13.23 4.02
N GLU A 24 11.53 -12.16 3.92
CA GLU A 24 12.56 -11.81 4.91
C GLU A 24 11.95 -11.51 6.29
N VAL A 25 10.73 -10.95 6.33
CA VAL A 25 9.99 -10.75 7.59
C VAL A 25 9.64 -12.09 8.23
N ILE A 26 9.20 -13.07 7.44
CA ILE A 26 8.81 -14.41 7.93
C ILE A 26 10.04 -15.19 8.39
N ASP A 27 11.16 -15.07 7.67
CA ASP A 27 12.40 -15.78 7.96
C ASP A 27 13.25 -15.09 9.04
N PHE A 28 12.82 -13.93 9.54
CA PHE A 28 13.54 -13.14 10.54
C PHE A 28 13.68 -13.89 11.86
N ASP A 29 14.91 -13.98 12.39
CA ASP A 29 15.16 -14.61 13.69
C ASP A 29 14.68 -13.72 14.84
N THR A 30 13.57 -14.11 15.47
CA THR A 30 12.98 -13.41 16.61
C THR A 30 13.48 -13.93 17.96
N SER A 31 14.36 -14.93 18.01
CA SER A 31 14.76 -15.60 19.26
C SER A 31 15.57 -14.72 20.22
N ALA A 32 16.27 -13.72 19.68
CA ALA A 32 17.09 -12.78 20.42
C ALA A 32 16.33 -11.52 20.88
N LEU A 33 15.05 -11.38 20.52
CA LEU A 33 14.25 -10.21 20.88
C LEU A 33 13.87 -10.24 22.36
N SER A 34 13.81 -9.05 22.96
CA SER A 34 13.28 -8.86 24.30
C SER A 34 11.80 -9.28 24.38
N PRO A 35 11.32 -9.81 25.52
CA PRO A 35 9.95 -10.33 25.64
C PRO A 35 8.85 -9.35 25.22
N GLU A 36 9.02 -8.04 25.49
CA GLU A 36 8.10 -6.99 25.05
C GLU A 36 7.98 -6.85 23.53
N ASN A 37 9.00 -7.28 22.78
CA ASN A 37 9.05 -7.20 21.32
C ASN A 37 8.53 -8.46 20.63
N ALA A 38 8.26 -9.54 21.37
CA ALA A 38 7.78 -10.79 20.81
C ALA A 38 6.42 -10.64 20.11
N LEU A 39 5.46 -9.94 20.73
CA LEU A 39 4.13 -9.72 20.15
C LEU A 39 4.19 -8.77 18.93
N PRO A 40 4.82 -7.59 18.99
CA PRO A 40 5.00 -6.74 17.81
C PRO A 40 5.70 -7.43 16.63
N ALA A 41 6.70 -8.29 16.89
CA ALA A 41 7.35 -9.09 15.85
C ALA A 41 6.38 -10.11 15.24
N ARG A 42 5.61 -10.84 16.07
CA ARG A 42 4.57 -11.78 15.61
C ARG A 42 3.54 -11.08 14.73
N VAL A 43 3.12 -9.86 15.09
CA VAL A 43 2.19 -9.05 14.28
C VAL A 43 2.77 -8.76 12.89
N LEU A 44 4.05 -8.37 12.78
CA LEU A 44 4.69 -8.13 11.48
C LEU A 44 4.75 -9.42 10.63
N VAL A 45 5.13 -10.55 11.24
CA VAL A 45 5.16 -11.85 10.57
C VAL A 45 3.79 -12.24 10.03
N LEU A 46 2.73 -12.14 10.85
CA LEU A 46 1.38 -12.49 10.41
C LEU A 46 0.88 -11.56 9.30
N ARG A 47 1.16 -10.24 9.38
CA ARG A 47 0.83 -9.30 8.30
C ARG A 47 1.57 -9.62 7.01
N ALA A 48 2.85 -10.02 7.08
CA ALA A 48 3.64 -10.42 5.93
C ALA A 48 3.08 -11.70 5.28
N ARG A 49 2.64 -12.67 6.09
CA ARG A 49 1.96 -13.88 5.62
C ARG A 49 0.64 -13.57 4.90
N ILE A 50 -0.16 -12.65 5.43
CA ILE A 50 -1.37 -12.17 4.75
C ILE A 50 -1.02 -11.57 3.38
N ALA A 51 0.04 -10.74 3.31
CA ALA A 51 0.49 -10.13 2.06
C ALA A 51 0.99 -11.16 1.03
N LEU A 52 1.50 -12.30 1.47
CA LEU A 52 1.88 -13.44 0.61
C LEU A 52 0.72 -14.42 0.33
N GLY A 53 -0.52 -14.06 0.66
CA GLY A 53 -1.71 -14.85 0.37
C GLY A 53 -1.98 -15.99 1.35
N GLN A 54 -1.29 -16.06 2.48
CA GLN A 54 -1.45 -17.11 3.50
C GLN A 54 -2.51 -16.75 4.56
N ALA A 55 -3.57 -16.05 4.17
CA ALA A 55 -4.56 -15.50 5.10
C ALA A 55 -5.37 -16.60 5.83
N GLU A 56 -5.64 -17.74 5.19
CA GLU A 56 -6.34 -18.86 5.83
C GLU A 56 -5.53 -19.44 7.01
N ASP A 57 -4.23 -19.64 6.83
CA ASP A 57 -3.35 -20.13 7.90
C ASP A 57 -3.24 -19.12 9.03
N VAL A 58 -3.17 -17.82 8.71
CA VAL A 58 -3.13 -16.76 9.73
C VAL A 58 -4.40 -16.76 10.58
N ILE A 59 -5.58 -16.96 9.97
CA ILE A 59 -6.85 -17.09 10.73
C ILE A 59 -6.78 -18.28 11.69
N ALA A 60 -6.26 -19.42 11.24
CA ALA A 60 -6.11 -20.60 12.10
C ALA A 60 -5.14 -20.33 13.27
N ASP A 61 -4.03 -19.63 13.01
CA ASP A 61 -2.99 -19.34 14.00
C ASP A 61 -3.41 -18.32 15.07
N VAL A 62 -4.35 -17.42 14.77
CA VAL A 62 -4.89 -16.45 15.73
C VAL A 62 -6.25 -16.87 16.30
N GLN A 63 -6.73 -18.06 15.95
CA GLN A 63 -8.03 -18.54 16.40
C GLN A 63 -8.05 -18.73 17.92
N GLY A 64 -8.93 -17.99 18.60
CA GLY A 64 -9.11 -18.08 20.05
C GLY A 64 -8.16 -17.20 20.87
N GLU A 65 -7.26 -16.46 20.21
CA GLU A 65 -6.48 -15.39 20.85
C GLU A 65 -7.40 -14.26 21.32
N SER A 66 -6.99 -13.53 22.36
CA SER A 66 -7.80 -12.48 22.98
C SER A 66 -7.14 -11.10 22.96
N GLU A 67 -5.86 -11.07 22.62
CA GLU A 67 -5.02 -9.91 22.43
C GLU A 67 -5.58 -9.06 21.28
N PRO A 68 -5.92 -7.77 21.51
CA PRO A 68 -6.47 -6.89 20.49
C PRO A 68 -5.67 -6.85 19.19
N GLU A 69 -4.34 -6.94 19.29
CA GLU A 69 -3.40 -6.98 18.18
C GLU A 69 -3.65 -8.18 17.26
N LEU A 70 -3.82 -9.37 17.85
CA LEU A 70 -4.01 -10.62 17.11
C LEU A 70 -5.43 -10.73 16.56
N VAL A 71 -6.44 -10.25 17.29
CA VAL A 71 -7.82 -10.14 16.79
C VAL A 71 -7.88 -9.18 15.59
N ALA A 72 -7.20 -8.04 15.65
CA ALA A 72 -7.12 -7.10 14.53
C ALA A 72 -6.46 -7.73 13.29
N VAL A 73 -5.36 -8.48 13.49
CA VAL A 73 -4.69 -9.21 12.40
C VAL A 73 -5.59 -10.31 11.82
N GLY A 74 -6.35 -11.00 12.66
CA GLY A 74 -7.38 -11.94 12.21
C GLY A 74 -8.43 -11.27 11.33
N ALA A 75 -8.94 -10.10 11.73
CA ALA A 75 -9.86 -9.31 10.92
C ALA A 75 -9.24 -8.87 9.58
N LEU A 76 -7.96 -8.50 9.55
CA LEU A 76 -7.25 -8.19 8.31
C LEU A 76 -7.16 -9.41 7.37
N ALA A 77 -6.90 -10.60 7.92
CA ALA A 77 -6.88 -11.84 7.14
C ALA A 77 -8.29 -12.23 6.63
N GLU A 78 -9.34 -12.01 7.44
CA GLU A 78 -10.72 -12.20 6.99
C GLU A 78 -11.08 -11.24 5.85
N TYR A 79 -10.65 -9.99 5.95
CA TYR A 79 -10.84 -8.99 4.91
C TYR A 79 -10.20 -9.42 3.58
N SER A 80 -8.95 -9.90 3.61
CA SER A 80 -8.24 -10.33 2.39
C SER A 80 -8.86 -11.57 1.73
N LEU A 81 -9.60 -12.39 2.49
CA LEU A 81 -10.42 -13.50 1.96
C LEU A 81 -11.82 -13.06 1.51
N GLY A 82 -12.11 -11.76 1.49
CA GLY A 82 -13.39 -11.21 1.03
C GLY A 82 -14.51 -11.21 2.09
N LYS A 83 -14.21 -11.53 3.36
CA LYS A 83 -15.19 -11.46 4.46
C LYS A 83 -15.28 -10.04 5.03
N ILE A 84 -15.59 -9.08 4.15
CA ILE A 84 -15.49 -7.64 4.43
C ILE A 84 -16.33 -7.22 5.64
N ASP A 85 -17.62 -7.57 5.67
CA ASP A 85 -18.53 -7.12 6.74
C ASP A 85 -18.13 -7.65 8.12
N ALA A 86 -17.67 -8.91 8.19
CA ALA A 86 -17.22 -9.52 9.44
C ALA A 86 -15.94 -8.83 9.95
N ALA A 87 -14.96 -8.62 9.07
CA ALA A 87 -13.72 -7.94 9.39
C ALA A 87 -13.97 -6.50 9.90
N VAL A 88 -14.79 -5.73 9.18
CA VAL A 88 -15.12 -4.34 9.55
C VAL A 88 -15.80 -4.31 10.92
N LYS A 89 -16.77 -5.19 11.17
CA LYS A 89 -17.46 -5.25 12.46
C LYS A 89 -16.49 -5.52 13.62
N THR A 90 -15.59 -6.49 13.46
CA THR A 90 -14.56 -6.79 14.46
C THR A 90 -13.66 -5.58 14.73
N ILE A 91 -13.25 -4.85 13.68
CA ILE A 91 -12.44 -3.64 13.82
C ILE A 91 -13.20 -2.50 14.52
N GLU A 92 -14.50 -2.32 14.24
CA GLU A 92 -15.32 -1.31 14.93
C GLU A 92 -15.45 -1.61 16.43
N GLU A 93 -15.65 -2.88 16.78
CA GLU A 93 -15.67 -3.33 18.18
C GLU A 93 -14.32 -3.04 18.85
N LEU A 94 -13.20 -3.41 18.22
CA LEU A 94 -11.85 -3.13 18.72
C LEU A 94 -11.55 -1.64 18.84
N ALA A 95 -11.98 -0.82 17.88
CA ALA A 95 -11.81 0.64 17.93
C ALA A 95 -12.54 1.25 19.14
N SER A 96 -13.65 0.64 19.58
CA SER A 96 -14.40 1.07 20.76
C SER A 96 -13.79 0.61 22.10
N THR A 97 -13.14 -0.55 22.12
CA THR A 97 -12.61 -1.15 23.37
C THR A 97 -11.11 -0.98 23.57
N ALA A 98 -10.35 -0.83 22.49
CA ALA A 98 -8.89 -0.80 22.43
C ALA A 98 -8.38 0.17 21.35
N GLY A 99 -9.08 1.29 21.13
CA GLY A 99 -8.74 2.28 20.10
C GLY A 99 -7.43 3.05 20.32
N ASP A 100 -6.86 2.97 21.53
CA ASP A 100 -5.54 3.50 21.88
C ASP A 100 -4.39 2.52 21.58
N ASN A 101 -4.69 1.26 21.24
CA ASN A 101 -3.71 0.27 20.86
C ASN A 101 -3.15 0.56 19.45
N GLN A 102 -1.83 0.73 19.34
CA GLN A 102 -1.16 1.11 18.08
C GLN A 102 -1.41 0.12 16.94
N THR A 103 -1.42 -1.19 17.19
CA THR A 103 -1.71 -2.20 16.16
C THR A 103 -3.16 -2.14 15.74
N VAL A 104 -4.11 -1.98 16.67
CA VAL A 104 -5.53 -1.79 16.35
C VAL A 104 -5.71 -0.55 15.49
N GLN A 105 -5.03 0.55 15.80
CA GLN A 105 -5.09 1.78 14.99
C GLN A 105 -4.63 1.54 13.55
N VAL A 106 -3.45 0.95 13.37
CA VAL A 106 -2.85 0.74 12.04
C VAL A 106 -3.60 -0.33 11.23
N VAL A 107 -3.84 -1.50 11.83
CA VAL A 107 -4.49 -2.62 11.16
C VAL A 107 -5.98 -2.31 10.94
N GLY A 108 -6.64 -1.76 11.96
CA GLY A 108 -8.02 -1.32 11.86
C GLY A 108 -8.21 -0.20 10.85
N GLY A 109 -7.33 0.81 10.86
CA GLY A 109 -7.32 1.86 9.84
C GLY A 109 -7.12 1.32 8.43
N THR A 110 -6.30 0.27 8.27
CA THR A 110 -6.09 -0.40 6.98
C THR A 110 -7.37 -1.09 6.49
N VAL A 111 -8.03 -1.86 7.35
CA VAL A 111 -9.29 -2.55 7.02
C VAL A 111 -10.42 -1.57 6.72
N LEU A 112 -10.59 -0.54 7.56
CA LEU A 112 -11.61 0.50 7.37
C LEU A 112 -11.38 1.27 6.06
N GLN A 113 -10.15 1.66 5.76
CA GLN A 113 -9.83 2.34 4.51
C GLN A 113 -10.11 1.44 3.30
N ALA A 114 -9.68 0.18 3.35
CA ALA A 114 -9.92 -0.76 2.26
C ALA A 114 -11.42 -0.99 2.02
N ALA A 115 -12.23 -1.00 3.08
CA ALA A 115 -13.69 -1.08 3.02
C ALA A 115 -14.37 0.23 2.57
N GLY A 116 -13.62 1.29 2.24
CA GLY A 116 -14.14 2.58 1.81
C GLY A 116 -14.60 3.51 2.95
N LYS A 117 -14.31 3.16 4.20
CA LYS A 117 -14.68 3.93 5.40
C LYS A 117 -13.57 4.91 5.82
N SER A 118 -13.17 5.78 4.91
CA SER A 118 -12.00 6.67 5.10
C SER A 118 -12.10 7.58 6.32
N GLU A 119 -13.27 8.12 6.62
CA GLU A 119 -13.46 9.02 7.77
C GLU A 119 -13.30 8.27 9.11
N GLU A 120 -13.83 7.05 9.20
CA GLU A 120 -13.68 6.19 10.38
C GLU A 120 -12.21 5.75 10.54
N ALA A 121 -11.54 5.41 9.44
CA ALA A 121 -10.12 5.08 9.43
C ALA A 121 -9.26 6.25 9.95
N LEU A 122 -9.48 7.46 9.43
CA LEU A 122 -8.75 8.66 9.87
C LEU A 122 -9.03 8.99 11.35
N ALA A 123 -10.28 8.84 11.80
CA ALA A 123 -10.65 9.07 13.19
C ALA A 123 -9.91 8.11 14.14
N LEU A 124 -9.79 6.84 13.77
CA LEU A 124 -9.04 5.85 14.53
C LEU A 124 -7.53 6.13 14.49
N LEU A 125 -6.96 6.35 13.30
CA LEU A 125 -5.52 6.59 13.12
C LEU A 125 -5.04 7.87 13.81
N SER A 126 -5.86 8.92 13.86
CA SER A 126 -5.51 10.20 14.48
C SER A 126 -5.24 10.12 15.99
N GLN A 127 -5.61 9.00 16.63
CA GLN A 127 -5.34 8.74 18.05
C GLN A 127 -3.93 8.21 18.31
N HIS A 128 -3.14 7.98 17.26
CA HIS A 128 -1.77 7.49 17.39
C HIS A 128 -0.89 8.42 18.25
N SER A 129 -0.01 7.82 19.04
CA SER A 129 0.97 8.55 19.86
C SER A 129 2.38 8.36 19.30
N GLY A 130 2.66 8.98 18.15
CA GLY A 130 3.99 8.98 17.53
C GLY A 130 4.29 7.74 16.69
N SER A 131 3.27 6.98 16.28
CA SER A 131 3.43 5.84 15.36
C SER A 131 3.66 6.32 13.94
N LEU A 132 4.79 5.94 13.33
CA LEU A 132 5.08 6.25 11.92
C LEU A 132 4.22 5.46 10.93
N ASP A 133 3.81 4.25 11.28
CA ASP A 133 2.87 3.45 10.49
C ASP A 133 1.53 4.19 10.30
N ALA A 134 1.02 4.78 11.39
CA ALA A 134 -0.22 5.54 11.35
C ALA A 134 -0.07 6.81 10.49
N VAL A 135 1.03 7.56 10.66
CA VAL A 135 1.35 8.73 9.82
C VAL A 135 1.38 8.35 8.33
N ALA A 136 2.07 7.26 7.99
CA ALA A 136 2.19 6.79 6.61
C ALA A 136 0.80 6.45 6.03
N LEU A 137 -0.04 5.76 6.80
CA LEU A 137 -1.39 5.40 6.36
C LEU A 137 -2.31 6.62 6.24
N ILE A 138 -2.28 7.57 7.19
CA ILE A 138 -3.01 8.85 7.08
C ILE A 138 -2.59 9.59 5.80
N THR A 139 -1.28 9.64 5.53
CA THR A 139 -0.73 10.27 4.31
C THR A 139 -1.30 9.60 3.05
N GLN A 140 -1.31 8.27 2.99
CA GLN A 140 -1.89 7.53 1.87
C GLN A 140 -3.39 7.81 1.69
N ILE A 141 -4.16 7.81 2.78
CA ILE A 141 -5.61 8.10 2.73
C ILE A 141 -5.85 9.52 2.18
N HIS A 142 -5.12 10.52 2.67
CA HIS A 142 -5.23 11.88 2.15
C HIS A 142 -4.86 11.99 0.67
N LEU A 143 -3.82 11.27 0.21
CA LEU A 143 -3.46 11.24 -1.22
C LEU A 143 -4.55 10.60 -2.08
N GLN A 144 -5.21 9.54 -1.58
CA GLN A 144 -6.33 8.88 -2.26
C GLN A 144 -7.57 9.80 -2.32
N GLN A 145 -7.79 10.62 -1.29
CA GLN A 145 -8.83 11.66 -1.27
C GLN A 145 -8.48 12.91 -2.09
N ASN A 146 -7.35 12.92 -2.81
CA ASN A 146 -6.80 14.08 -3.52
C ASN A 146 -6.55 15.31 -2.63
N ARG A 147 -6.33 15.09 -1.32
CA ARG A 147 -5.97 16.10 -0.32
C ARG A 147 -4.45 16.16 -0.12
N THR A 148 -3.74 16.51 -1.19
CA THR A 148 -2.27 16.64 -1.19
C THR A 148 -1.77 17.64 -0.13
N ASP A 149 -2.58 18.67 0.17
CA ASP A 149 -2.32 19.65 1.22
C ASP A 149 -2.20 19.01 2.61
N LEU A 150 -3.13 18.11 2.95
CA LEU A 150 -3.13 17.41 4.23
C LEU A 150 -2.03 16.35 4.29
N ALA A 151 -1.83 15.59 3.22
CA ALA A 151 -0.75 14.62 3.12
C ALA A 151 0.64 15.26 3.31
N LEU A 152 0.88 16.41 2.68
CA LEU A 152 2.13 17.16 2.83
C LEU A 152 2.32 17.68 4.26
N LYS A 153 1.25 18.19 4.89
CA LYS A 153 1.29 18.66 6.27
C LYS A 153 1.67 17.52 7.22
N GLU A 154 1.07 16.35 7.04
CA GLU A 154 1.29 15.16 7.88
C GLU A 154 2.74 14.70 7.82
N VAL A 155 3.26 14.46 6.61
CA VAL A 155 4.64 13.99 6.45
C VAL A 155 5.69 15.03 6.88
N THR A 156 5.42 16.32 6.66
CA THR A 156 6.29 17.41 7.12
C THR A 156 6.36 17.47 8.66
N ALA A 157 5.25 17.18 9.34
CA ALA A 157 5.23 17.10 10.80
C ALA A 157 6.06 15.91 11.31
N ALA A 158 5.90 14.74 10.68
CA ALA A 158 6.66 13.53 10.99
C ALA A 158 8.17 13.69 10.80
N ARG A 159 8.59 14.32 9.69
CA ARG A 159 10.01 14.57 9.37
C ARG A 159 10.77 15.32 10.46
N ARG A 160 10.09 16.14 11.27
CA ARG A 160 10.74 16.93 12.34
C ARG A 160 11.31 16.06 13.46
N TRP A 161 10.73 14.89 13.70
CA TRP A 161 11.10 14.00 14.80
C TRP A 161 11.58 12.62 14.34
N ALA A 162 11.36 12.24 13.08
CA ALA A 162 11.84 11.00 12.48
C ALA A 162 12.64 11.26 11.19
N GLN A 163 13.81 11.89 11.30
CA GLN A 163 14.59 12.34 10.15
C GLN A 163 15.11 11.17 9.29
N ASP A 164 15.59 10.10 9.93
CA ASP A 164 16.25 8.97 9.27
C ASP A 164 15.32 7.77 9.00
N SER A 165 14.00 7.95 9.16
CA SER A 165 13.05 6.85 8.96
C SER A 165 12.78 6.61 7.47
N ILE A 166 12.89 5.34 7.05
CA ILE A 166 12.48 4.92 5.72
C ILE A 166 10.98 5.17 5.47
N LEU A 167 10.10 5.01 6.47
CA LEU A 167 8.67 5.29 6.30
C LEU A 167 8.42 6.76 5.96
N VAL A 168 9.16 7.68 6.57
CA VAL A 168 9.04 9.11 6.23
C VAL A 168 9.56 9.35 4.82
N ASN A 169 10.68 8.71 4.42
CA ASN A 169 11.18 8.81 3.04
C ASN A 169 10.18 8.28 2.02
N LEU A 170 9.52 7.16 2.31
CA LEU A 170 8.46 6.58 1.47
C LEU A 170 7.24 7.51 1.38
N ALA A 171 6.76 8.00 2.52
CA ALA A 171 5.62 8.92 2.57
C ALA A 171 5.90 10.24 1.82
N GLU A 172 7.09 10.83 1.99
CA GLU A 172 7.48 12.02 1.24
C GLU A 172 7.59 11.74 -0.26
N SER A 173 8.05 10.54 -0.64
CA SER A 173 8.13 10.14 -2.05
C SER A 173 6.74 10.02 -2.67
N TRP A 174 5.76 9.44 -1.97
CA TRP A 174 4.37 9.39 -2.45
C TRP A 174 3.76 10.78 -2.62
N VAL A 175 3.97 11.67 -1.65
CA VAL A 175 3.52 13.07 -1.73
C VAL A 175 4.25 13.79 -2.88
N GLY A 176 5.55 13.56 -3.04
CA GLY A 176 6.37 14.11 -4.10
C GLY A 176 5.90 13.70 -5.49
N LEU A 177 5.57 12.42 -5.68
CA LEU A 177 4.96 11.90 -6.92
C LEU A 177 3.61 12.56 -7.23
N ARG A 178 2.82 12.93 -6.21
CA ARG A 178 1.56 13.66 -6.42
C ARG A 178 1.79 15.14 -6.78
N ILE A 179 2.83 15.78 -6.25
CA ILE A 179 3.15 17.19 -6.51
C ILE A 179 3.82 17.38 -7.88
N GLY A 180 4.77 16.52 -8.22
CA GLY A 180 5.52 16.56 -9.47
C GLY A 180 6.61 17.63 -9.55
N GLY A 181 7.09 17.86 -10.78
CA GLY A 181 8.27 18.70 -11.04
C GLY A 181 9.55 18.07 -10.50
N ASP A 182 10.41 18.85 -9.85
CA ASP A 182 11.67 18.39 -9.25
C ASP A 182 11.47 17.29 -8.19
N LYS A 183 10.23 17.14 -7.67
CA LYS A 183 9.87 16.10 -6.71
C LYS A 183 9.88 14.69 -7.30
N TYR A 184 9.70 14.54 -8.62
CA TYR A 184 9.83 13.23 -9.27
C TYR A 184 11.25 12.68 -9.12
N GLN A 185 12.27 13.52 -9.32
CA GLN A 185 13.67 13.12 -9.20
C GLN A 185 14.06 12.82 -7.75
N GLN A 186 13.47 13.51 -6.77
CA GLN A 186 13.69 13.23 -5.35
C GLN A 186 13.09 11.87 -4.96
N ALA A 187 11.85 11.59 -5.37
CA ALA A 187 11.21 10.29 -5.15
C ALA A 187 11.97 9.15 -5.86
N PHE A 188 12.47 9.41 -7.07
CA PHE A 188 13.26 8.44 -7.83
C PHE A 188 14.47 7.95 -7.04
N TYR A 189 15.28 8.84 -6.46
CA TYR A 189 16.48 8.41 -5.73
C TYR A 189 16.16 7.51 -4.54
N VAL A 190 15.07 7.79 -3.84
CA VAL A 190 14.60 6.93 -2.74
C VAL A 190 14.26 5.53 -3.25
N PHE A 191 13.44 5.42 -4.30
CA PHE A 191 13.03 4.11 -4.81
C PHE A 191 14.12 3.38 -5.58
N GLU A 192 15.04 4.10 -6.24
CA GLU A 192 16.24 3.53 -6.85
C GLU A 192 17.12 2.86 -5.79
N GLU A 193 17.40 3.54 -4.68
CA GLU A 193 18.18 2.99 -3.57
C GLU A 193 17.56 1.69 -3.03
N LEU A 194 16.23 1.65 -2.90
CA LEU A 194 15.50 0.46 -2.45
C LEU A 194 15.51 -0.69 -3.48
N ALA A 195 15.57 -0.36 -4.77
CA ALA A 195 15.54 -1.34 -5.85
C ALA A 195 16.93 -1.78 -6.32
N GLN A 196 18.00 -1.07 -5.94
CA GLN A 196 19.33 -1.22 -6.52
C GLN A 196 19.94 -2.62 -6.35
N ALA A 197 19.74 -3.25 -5.19
CA ALA A 197 20.32 -4.55 -4.88
C ALA A 197 19.33 -5.69 -5.22
N PRO A 198 19.64 -6.60 -6.17
CA PRO A 198 18.71 -7.65 -6.60
C PRO A 198 18.25 -8.60 -5.48
N SER A 199 19.09 -8.79 -4.46
CA SER A 199 18.80 -9.62 -3.29
C SER A 199 17.80 -8.98 -2.33
N THR A 200 17.65 -7.65 -2.35
CA THR A 200 16.73 -6.92 -1.47
C THR A 200 15.61 -6.23 -2.25
N SER A 201 15.68 -6.17 -3.59
CA SER A 201 14.62 -5.55 -4.38
C SER A 201 13.33 -6.36 -4.31
N SER A 202 12.28 -5.73 -3.79
CA SER A 202 10.93 -6.29 -3.82
C SER A 202 10.22 -5.94 -5.13
N ILE A 203 9.12 -6.62 -5.40
CA ILE A 203 8.25 -6.27 -6.54
C ILE A 203 7.73 -4.83 -6.37
N ILE A 204 7.43 -4.42 -5.12
CA ILE A 204 6.93 -3.07 -4.79
C ILE A 204 8.00 -2.00 -5.08
N SER A 205 9.26 -2.23 -4.72
CA SER A 205 10.34 -1.26 -4.98
C SER A 205 10.60 -1.11 -6.49
N LEU A 206 10.57 -2.21 -7.25
CA LEU A 206 10.72 -2.19 -8.71
C LEU A 206 9.58 -1.40 -9.40
N VAL A 207 8.33 -1.65 -8.99
CA VAL A 207 7.18 -0.91 -9.55
C VAL A 207 7.23 0.56 -9.16
N SER A 208 7.64 0.87 -7.93
CA SER A 208 7.76 2.26 -7.47
C SER A 208 8.87 3.02 -8.21
N GLN A 209 10.01 2.38 -8.47
CA GLN A 209 11.07 2.92 -9.33
C GLN A 209 10.55 3.16 -10.75
N ALA A 210 9.84 2.19 -11.34
CA ALA A 210 9.28 2.34 -12.69
C ALA A 210 8.29 3.51 -12.81
N VAL A 211 7.44 3.71 -11.80
CA VAL A 211 6.52 4.86 -11.76
C VAL A 211 7.28 6.18 -11.74
N CYS A 212 8.35 6.28 -10.95
CA CYS A 212 9.23 7.45 -10.97
C CYS A 212 9.85 7.69 -12.36
N GLU A 213 10.37 6.64 -12.99
CA GLU A 213 10.98 6.74 -14.33
C GLU A 213 9.96 7.19 -15.39
N LEU A 214 8.71 6.68 -15.32
CA LEU A 214 7.61 7.15 -16.18
C LEU A 214 7.34 8.65 -15.99
N HIS A 215 7.30 9.13 -14.76
CA HIS A 215 7.12 10.56 -14.47
C HIS A 215 8.29 11.43 -14.97
N LEU A 216 9.50 10.87 -15.03
CA LEU A 216 10.69 11.50 -15.58
C LEU A 216 10.81 11.38 -17.11
N GLY A 217 9.87 10.66 -17.76
CA GLY A 217 9.88 10.43 -19.20
C GLY A 217 10.93 9.41 -19.67
N ARG A 218 11.50 8.63 -18.76
CA ARG A 218 12.50 7.58 -19.01
C ARG A 218 11.80 6.25 -19.23
N VAL A 219 11.24 6.11 -20.41
CA VAL A 219 10.27 5.05 -20.70
C VAL A 219 10.93 3.68 -20.83
N GLU A 220 12.14 3.63 -21.39
CA GLU A 220 12.91 2.41 -21.57
C GLU A 220 13.32 1.79 -20.21
N GLU A 221 13.79 2.62 -19.27
CA GLU A 221 14.14 2.21 -17.91
C GLU A 221 12.90 1.74 -17.13
N ALA A 222 11.80 2.47 -17.24
CA ALA A 222 10.53 2.07 -16.64
C ALA A 222 10.05 0.71 -17.16
N GLN A 223 10.13 0.47 -18.48
CA GLN A 223 9.75 -0.79 -19.08
C GLN A 223 10.60 -1.94 -18.52
N GLY A 224 11.92 -1.76 -18.46
CA GLY A 224 12.83 -2.77 -17.91
C GLY A 224 12.52 -3.12 -16.45
N ALA A 225 12.21 -2.13 -15.61
CA ALA A 225 11.85 -2.36 -14.21
C ALA A 225 10.50 -3.09 -14.07
N LEU A 226 9.49 -2.76 -14.89
CA LEU A 226 8.19 -3.44 -14.89
C LEU A 226 8.29 -4.88 -15.39
N GLU A 227 9.09 -5.13 -16.43
CA GLU A 227 9.35 -6.48 -16.92
C GLU A 227 10.07 -7.34 -15.87
N GLN A 228 11.03 -6.76 -15.13
CA GLN A 228 11.66 -7.45 -14.00
C GLN A 228 10.65 -7.78 -12.89
N ALA A 229 9.74 -6.86 -12.56
CA ALA A 229 8.67 -7.11 -11.59
C ALA A 229 7.77 -8.28 -12.04
N LEU A 230 7.39 -8.32 -13.32
CA LEU A 230 6.56 -9.40 -13.88
C LEU A 230 7.32 -10.73 -14.04
N GLN A 231 8.65 -10.71 -14.18
CA GLN A 231 9.46 -11.93 -14.12
C GLN A 231 9.44 -12.54 -12.72
N LYS A 232 9.42 -11.71 -11.66
CA LYS A 232 9.27 -12.18 -10.28
C LYS A 232 7.85 -12.68 -9.99
N GLN A 233 6.84 -11.94 -10.43
CA GLN A 233 5.43 -12.30 -10.27
C GLN A 233 4.60 -11.93 -11.51
N PRO A 234 4.29 -12.90 -12.38
CA PRO A 234 3.63 -12.65 -13.66
C PRO A 234 2.21 -12.07 -13.57
N ASP A 235 1.52 -12.25 -12.45
CA ASP A 235 0.14 -11.81 -12.22
C ASP A 235 0.05 -10.56 -11.31
N TYR A 236 1.17 -9.89 -11.02
CA TYR A 236 1.17 -8.71 -10.16
C TYR A 236 0.45 -7.53 -10.83
N ALA A 237 -0.76 -7.22 -10.33
CA ALA A 237 -1.71 -6.33 -10.99
C ALA A 237 -1.15 -4.91 -11.22
N GLU A 238 -0.42 -4.35 -10.26
CA GLU A 238 0.13 -3.00 -10.33
C GLU A 238 1.23 -2.91 -11.39
N ALA A 239 2.06 -3.94 -11.57
CA ALA A 239 3.05 -3.97 -12.64
C ALA A 239 2.38 -4.07 -14.02
N ILE A 240 1.35 -4.90 -14.16
CA ILE A 240 0.57 -5.01 -15.40
C ILE A 240 -0.10 -3.66 -15.73
N ALA A 241 -0.73 -3.01 -14.75
CA ALA A 241 -1.39 -1.72 -14.93
C ALA A 241 -0.41 -0.61 -15.35
N ASN A 242 0.77 -0.54 -14.73
CA ASN A 242 1.78 0.44 -15.11
C ASN A 242 2.38 0.15 -16.49
N LEU A 243 2.58 -1.12 -16.86
CA LEU A 243 3.05 -1.49 -18.19
C LEU A 243 2.00 -1.20 -19.27
N LEU A 244 0.71 -1.32 -18.93
CA LEU A 244 -0.40 -0.91 -19.79
C LEU A 244 -0.33 0.60 -20.07
N VAL A 245 -0.19 1.42 -19.03
CA VAL A 245 -0.02 2.88 -19.16
C VAL A 245 1.20 3.21 -20.02
N LEU A 246 2.34 2.58 -19.75
CA LEU A 246 3.56 2.73 -20.54
C LEU A 246 3.33 2.41 -22.02
N THR A 247 2.67 1.29 -22.31
CA THR A 247 2.36 0.82 -23.67
C THR A 247 1.52 1.85 -24.44
N VAL A 248 0.56 2.48 -23.77
CA VAL A 248 -0.23 3.57 -24.35
C VAL A 248 0.62 4.81 -24.62
N ILE A 249 1.50 5.20 -23.67
CA ILE A 249 2.39 6.37 -23.82
C ILE A 249 3.28 6.24 -25.06
N ILE A 250 3.79 5.04 -25.34
CA ILE A 250 4.63 4.77 -26.52
C ILE A 250 3.84 4.48 -27.80
N GLY A 251 2.52 4.62 -27.76
CA GLY A 251 1.64 4.46 -28.93
C GLY A 251 1.49 3.02 -29.43
N LYS A 252 1.70 2.02 -28.57
CA LYS A 252 1.45 0.59 -28.87
C LYS A 252 0.06 0.17 -28.38
N ASP A 253 -0.42 -0.97 -28.87
CA ASP A 253 -1.72 -1.52 -28.50
C ASP A 253 -1.71 -2.15 -27.08
N PRO A 254 -2.51 -1.64 -26.12
CA PRO A 254 -2.56 -2.18 -24.76
C PRO A 254 -3.56 -3.35 -24.58
N SER A 255 -4.20 -3.84 -25.64
CA SER A 255 -5.31 -4.81 -25.55
C SER A 255 -4.96 -6.10 -24.81
N GLU A 256 -3.75 -6.64 -25.03
CA GLU A 256 -3.27 -7.84 -24.34
C GLU A 256 -3.09 -7.58 -22.84
N LEU A 257 -2.44 -6.46 -22.48
CA LEU A 257 -2.22 -6.07 -21.09
C LEU A 257 -3.53 -5.74 -20.37
N THR A 258 -4.50 -5.15 -21.07
CA THR A 258 -5.85 -4.91 -20.54
C THR A 258 -6.53 -6.23 -20.18
N SER A 259 -6.42 -7.23 -21.07
CA SER A 259 -6.97 -8.57 -20.83
C SER A 259 -6.25 -9.28 -19.68
N SER A 260 -4.93 -9.13 -19.57
CA SER A 260 -4.14 -9.68 -18.45
C SER A 260 -4.53 -9.04 -17.12
N LEU A 261 -4.68 -7.71 -17.08
CA LEU A 261 -5.10 -6.99 -15.87
C LEU A 261 -6.51 -7.40 -15.44
N GLN A 262 -7.44 -7.57 -16.39
CA GLN A 262 -8.79 -8.06 -16.10
C GLN A 262 -8.80 -9.46 -15.50
N LYS A 263 -7.86 -10.34 -15.90
CA LYS A 263 -7.73 -11.69 -15.32
C LYS A 263 -7.13 -11.65 -13.92
N ALA A 264 -6.09 -10.85 -13.72
CA ALA A 264 -5.37 -10.75 -12.45
C ALA A 264 -6.18 -10.01 -11.38
N ALA A 265 -6.78 -8.88 -11.74
CA ALA A 265 -7.53 -8.01 -10.83
C ALA A 265 -8.71 -7.34 -11.55
N PRO A 266 -9.87 -8.02 -11.69
CA PRO A 266 -11.04 -7.49 -12.41
C PRO A 266 -11.57 -6.15 -11.87
N GLN A 267 -11.37 -5.91 -10.56
CA GLN A 267 -11.80 -4.69 -9.86
C GLN A 267 -10.65 -3.69 -9.65
N HIS A 268 -9.53 -3.84 -10.38
CA HIS A 268 -8.42 -2.91 -10.26
C HIS A 268 -8.89 -1.47 -10.56
N PRO A 269 -8.54 -0.47 -9.73
CA PRO A 269 -9.06 0.90 -9.86
C PRO A 269 -8.90 1.51 -11.26
N PHE A 270 -7.78 1.20 -11.94
CA PHE A 270 -7.56 1.61 -13.34
C PHE A 270 -8.65 1.12 -14.30
N LEU A 271 -9.08 -0.15 -14.19
CA LEU A 271 -10.11 -0.72 -15.06
C LEU A 271 -11.48 -0.14 -14.76
N VAL A 272 -11.78 0.08 -13.47
CA VAL A 272 -13.04 0.68 -13.03
C VAL A 272 -13.15 2.12 -13.55
N ASP A 273 -12.11 2.94 -13.34
CA ASP A 273 -12.09 4.32 -13.83
C ASP A 273 -12.16 4.38 -15.36
N LEU A 274 -11.39 3.54 -16.07
CA LEU A 274 -11.42 3.49 -17.53
C LEU A 274 -12.83 3.18 -18.06
N LYS A 275 -13.52 2.21 -17.44
CA LYS A 275 -14.91 1.88 -17.78
C LYS A 275 -15.83 3.06 -17.52
N GLU A 276 -15.73 3.69 -16.35
CA GLU A 276 -16.54 4.87 -16.00
C GLU A 276 -16.33 6.00 -17.03
N LYS A 277 -15.08 6.31 -17.39
CA LYS A 277 -14.78 7.36 -18.38
C LYS A 277 -15.31 7.01 -19.78
N SER A 278 -15.26 5.74 -20.17
CA SER A 278 -15.87 5.27 -21.43
C SER A 278 -17.38 5.50 -21.44
N GLU A 279 -18.09 5.14 -20.37
CA GLU A 279 -19.54 5.35 -20.23
C GLU A 279 -19.90 6.85 -20.23
N LEU A 280 -19.08 7.68 -19.57
CA LEU A 280 -19.24 9.14 -19.58
C LEU A 280 -19.03 9.73 -20.98
N PHE A 281 -18.07 9.22 -21.74
CA PHE A 281 -17.83 9.63 -23.12
C PHE A 281 -19.03 9.29 -24.00
N ASP A 282 -19.53 8.06 -23.96
CA ASP A 282 -20.69 7.64 -24.75
C ASP A 282 -21.94 8.47 -24.43
N LYS A 283 -22.17 8.73 -23.14
CA LYS A 283 -23.25 9.61 -22.68
C LYS A 283 -23.09 11.04 -23.20
N ALA A 284 -21.86 11.57 -23.24
CA ALA A 284 -21.60 12.89 -23.79
C ALA A 284 -21.79 12.91 -25.31
N ALA A 285 -21.24 11.95 -26.04
CA ALA A 285 -21.37 11.81 -27.49
C ALA A 285 -22.84 11.68 -27.92
N GLY A 286 -23.65 10.94 -27.16
CA GLY A 286 -25.09 10.82 -27.38
C GLY A 286 -25.83 12.17 -27.42
N LYS A 287 -25.36 13.19 -26.69
CA LYS A 287 -25.94 14.56 -26.74
C LYS A 287 -25.71 15.27 -28.07
N TYR A 288 -24.67 14.87 -28.81
CA TYR A 288 -24.28 15.44 -30.09
C TYR A 288 -24.66 14.55 -31.28
N SER A 289 -25.24 13.38 -31.02
CA SER A 289 -25.80 12.54 -32.08
C SER A 289 -26.96 13.29 -32.77
N ALA A 290 -26.91 13.36 -34.10
CA ALA A 290 -27.94 14.03 -34.86
C ALA A 290 -29.29 13.36 -34.58
N LYS A 291 -30.23 14.10 -33.98
CA LYS A 291 -31.63 13.69 -33.95
C LYS A 291 -32.14 13.76 -35.39
N VAL A 292 -31.99 12.66 -36.12
CA VAL A 292 -32.66 12.52 -37.42
C VAL A 292 -34.15 12.51 -37.12
N SER A 293 -34.79 13.66 -37.28
CA SER A 293 -36.25 13.78 -37.36
C SER A 293 -36.69 13.05 -38.63
N ALA A 294 -37.32 11.89 -38.44
CA ALA A 294 -38.08 11.20 -39.49
C ALA A 294 -39.34 12.00 -39.85
#